data_AF-A0A1M4XKQ8-F1
#
_entry.id   AF-A0A1M4XKQ8-F1
#
_cell.length_a   1.000
_cell.length_b   1.000
_cell.length_c   1.000
_cell.angle_alpha   90.00
_cell.angle_beta   90.00
_cell.angle_gamma   90.00
#
_symmetry.space_group_name_H-M   'P 1'
#
loop_
_entity.id
_entity.type
_entity.pdbx_description
1 polymer ?
#
loop_
_entity_poly.entity_id
_entity_poly.type
_entity_poly.pdbx_seq_one_letter_code
_entity_poly.pdbx_strand_id
1 'polypeptide(L)'
;MKPNDILQLESSDMRQAYLFEEDGHWYAYEHSANRIEKFVKGFVDFKHKVQDVCGRMKVEIDLGILEQCSITLCEDSLLVLDCPRATIKK
;
A
#
# COMPACT_ATOMS: atom_id res chain seq x y z
N MET A 1 8.58 -11.97 -5.24
CA MET A 1 9.04 -10.68 -5.81
C MET A 1 10.35 -10.27 -5.17
N LYS A 2 11.22 -9.52 -5.87
CA LYS A 2 12.39 -8.91 -5.21
C LYS A 2 11.98 -7.52 -4.68
N PRO A 3 12.56 -7.07 -3.56
CA PRO A 3 12.30 -5.72 -3.02
C PRO A 3 12.69 -4.58 -3.97
N ASN A 4 13.42 -4.88 -5.06
CA ASN A 4 13.72 -3.91 -6.10
C ASN A 4 12.56 -3.69 -7.07
N ASP A 5 11.73 -4.71 -7.31
CA ASP A 5 10.52 -4.60 -8.13
C ASP A 5 9.51 -3.66 -7.47
N ILE A 6 9.36 -3.75 -6.15
CA ILE A 6 8.39 -2.95 -5.39
C ILE A 6 8.74 -1.45 -5.42
N LEU A 7 10.03 -1.10 -5.34
CA LEU A 7 10.45 0.29 -5.52
C LEU A 7 10.20 0.81 -6.94
N GLN A 8 10.42 -0.04 -7.94
CA GLN A 8 10.11 0.33 -9.31
C GLN A 8 8.61 0.54 -9.50
N LEU A 9 7.79 -0.30 -8.88
CA LEU A 9 6.33 -0.16 -8.87
C LEU A 9 5.89 1.15 -8.20
N GLU A 10 6.43 1.46 -7.01
CA GLU A 10 6.18 2.73 -6.32
C GLU A 10 6.66 3.95 -7.13
N SER A 11 7.73 3.79 -7.94
CA SER A 11 8.28 4.85 -8.78
C SER A 11 7.57 4.99 -10.15
N SER A 12 6.93 3.94 -10.66
CA SER A 12 6.32 3.91 -11.99
C SER A 12 4.96 4.61 -12.00
N ASP A 13 4.09 4.26 -11.05
CA ASP A 13 2.69 4.64 -11.10
C ASP A 13 2.25 5.40 -9.85
N MET A 14 2.24 6.72 -9.97
CA MET A 14 1.80 7.64 -8.93
C MET A 14 0.27 7.66 -8.75
N ARG A 15 -0.45 6.56 -9.00
CA ARG A 15 -1.91 6.45 -8.74
C ARG A 15 -2.25 5.25 -7.88
N GLN A 16 -1.46 4.20 -7.99
CA GLN A 16 -1.74 2.94 -7.32
C GLN A 16 -0.94 2.81 -6.01
N ALA A 17 -1.44 1.99 -5.11
CA ALA A 17 -0.75 1.57 -3.90
C ALA A 17 -0.48 0.07 -3.99
N TYR A 18 0.74 -0.32 -3.63
CA TYR A 18 1.21 -1.69 -3.73
C TYR A 18 1.32 -2.31 -2.35
N LEU A 19 0.72 -3.49 -2.20
CA LEU A 19 0.77 -4.30 -1.01
C LEU A 19 1.37 -5.65 -1.35
N PHE A 20 2.15 -6.18 -0.43
CA PHE A 20 2.71 -7.52 -0.53
C PHE A 20 2.25 -8.33 0.67
N GLU A 21 1.94 -9.59 0.41
CA GLU A 21 1.56 -10.54 1.45
C GLU A 21 2.83 -11.13 2.07
N GLU A 22 2.90 -11.12 3.40
CA GLU A 22 3.93 -11.76 4.18
C GLU A 22 3.28 -12.38 5.44
N ASP A 23 3.40 -13.69 5.60
CA ASP A 23 2.85 -14.42 6.75
C ASP A 23 1.33 -14.24 6.94
N GLY A 24 0.58 -14.13 5.85
CA GLY A 24 -0.86 -13.89 5.84
C GLY A 24 -1.28 -12.45 6.13
N HIS A 25 -0.31 -11.54 6.30
CA HIS A 25 -0.54 -10.11 6.53
C HIS A 25 -0.12 -9.31 5.32
N TRP A 26 -0.83 -8.21 5.06
CA TRP A 26 -0.52 -7.33 3.94
C TRP A 26 0.30 -6.15 4.41
N TYR A 27 1.39 -5.88 3.71
CA TYR A 27 2.29 -4.78 4.02
C TYR A 27 2.41 -3.85 2.83
N ALA A 28 2.46 -2.54 3.09
CA ALA A 28 2.76 -1.51 2.10
C ALA A 28 4.04 -0.77 2.49
N TYR A 29 4.86 -0.42 1.50
CA TYR A 29 6.02 0.44 1.73
C TYR A 29 5.60 1.89 1.97
N GLU A 30 6.54 2.70 2.47
CA GLU A 30 6.32 4.09 2.87
C GLU A 30 5.51 4.92 1.86
N HIS A 31 5.77 4.78 0.56
CA HIS A 31 5.13 5.57 -0.48
C HIS A 31 3.65 5.18 -0.69
N SER A 32 3.40 3.87 -0.75
CA SER A 32 2.07 3.27 -0.86
C SER A 32 1.26 3.49 0.43
N ALA A 33 1.88 3.32 1.60
CA ALA A 33 1.27 3.56 2.89
C ALA A 33 0.87 5.04 3.06
N ASN A 34 1.74 6.00 2.72
CA ASN A 34 1.41 7.43 2.79
C ASN A 34 0.24 7.82 1.87
N ARG A 35 0.07 7.08 0.77
CA ARG A 35 -1.01 7.29 -0.18
C ARG A 35 -2.33 6.74 0.33
N ILE A 36 -2.33 5.52 0.86
CA ILE A 36 -3.50 4.92 1.52
C ILE A 36 -3.91 5.77 2.73
N GLU A 37 -2.96 6.27 3.53
CA GLU A 37 -3.19 7.22 4.62
C GLU A 37 -3.94 8.48 4.17
N LYS A 38 -3.47 9.08 3.08
CA LYS A 38 -4.10 10.30 2.52
C LYS A 38 -5.49 10.02 1.96
N PHE A 39 -5.71 8.82 1.43
CA PHE A 39 -6.97 8.41 0.84
C PHE A 39 -7.99 8.09 1.92
N VAL A 40 -7.65 7.17 2.81
CA VAL A 40 -8.44 6.80 3.97
C VAL A 40 -8.11 7.82 5.08
N LYS A 41 -8.68 9.04 4.97
CA LYS A 41 -8.55 10.11 5.97
C LYS A 41 -8.88 9.57 7.37
N GLY A 42 -7.85 9.23 8.14
CA GLY A 42 -7.99 8.64 9.48
C GLY A 42 -7.52 7.20 9.63
N PHE A 43 -6.91 6.61 8.59
CA PHE A 43 -6.42 5.24 8.64
C PHE A 43 -5.22 5.03 9.54
N VAL A 44 -4.39 6.06 9.74
CA VAL A 44 -3.07 5.79 10.26
C VAL A 44 -2.97 5.91 11.78
N ASP A 45 -3.15 4.75 12.41
CA ASP A 45 -2.27 4.33 13.48
C ASP A 45 -1.02 3.69 12.83
N PHE A 46 0.07 4.46 12.69
CA PHE A 46 1.39 3.99 12.21
C PHE A 46 2.06 2.98 13.18
N LYS A 47 1.26 2.31 14.01
CA LYS A 47 1.68 1.43 15.08
C LYS A 47 2.34 0.15 14.57
N HIS A 48 1.93 -0.32 13.40
CA HIS A 48 2.47 -1.55 12.77
C HIS A 48 3.49 -1.23 11.67
N LYS A 49 4.37 -0.25 11.93
CA LYS A 49 5.58 -0.03 11.14
C LYS A 49 6.56 -1.16 11.42
N VAL A 50 6.80 -2.00 10.42
CA VAL A 50 7.81 -3.05 10.47
C VAL A 50 8.99 -2.59 9.62
N GLN A 51 10.21 -2.80 10.11
CA GLN A 51 11.40 -2.58 9.30
C GLN A 51 11.75 -3.89 8.61
N ASP A 52 11.79 -3.86 7.29
CA ASP A 52 12.18 -5.00 6.48
C ASP A 52 13.69 -5.28 6.60
N VAL A 53 14.13 -6.49 6.20
CA VAL A 53 15.55 -6.93 6.22
C VAL A 53 16.50 -5.99 5.48
N CYS A 54 15.98 -5.21 4.52
CA CYS A 54 16.74 -4.22 3.77
C CYS A 54 16.82 -2.84 4.49
N GLY A 55 16.30 -2.71 5.71
CA GLY A 55 16.26 -1.46 6.49
C GLY A 55 15.12 -0.51 6.09
N ARG A 56 14.21 -0.94 5.20
CA ARG A 56 13.11 -0.12 4.70
C ARG A 56 11.88 -0.25 5.60
N MET A 57 11.20 0.85 5.86
CA MET A 57 9.94 0.82 6.60
C MET A 57 8.81 0.31 5.70
N LYS A 58 8.14 -0.73 6.16
CA LYS A 58 6.86 -1.21 5.67
C LYS A 58 5.80 -1.02 6.76
N VAL A 59 4.55 -0.89 6.37
CA VAL A 59 3.41 -0.68 7.27
C VAL A 59 2.42 -1.79 6.98
N GLU A 60 1.97 -2.49 8.01
CA GLU A 60 0.88 -3.43 7.86
C GLU A 60 -0.41 -2.69 7.51
N ILE A 61 -1.10 -3.15 6.48
CA ILE A 61 -2.35 -2.60 6.01
C ILE A 61 -3.43 -3.66 6.15
N ASP A 62 -4.43 -3.37 6.97
CA ASP A 62 -5.61 -4.22 7.08
C ASP A 62 -6.47 -4.11 5.81
N LEU A 63 -6.88 -5.23 5.22
CA LEU A 63 -7.73 -5.18 4.02
C LEU A 63 -9.14 -4.63 4.31
N GLY A 64 -9.60 -4.65 5.56
CA GLY A 64 -10.91 -4.15 5.95
C GLY A 64 -11.06 -2.62 5.84
N ILE A 65 -9.96 -1.88 5.84
CA ILE A 65 -9.99 -0.42 5.58
C ILE A 65 -9.94 -0.08 4.09
N LEU A 66 -9.56 -1.07 3.27
CA LEU A 66 -9.44 -0.96 1.83
C LEU A 66 -10.77 -1.18 1.13
N GLU A 67 -11.88 -1.31 1.87
CA GLU A 67 -13.24 -1.34 1.29
C GLU A 67 -13.53 -0.13 0.38
N GLN A 68 -12.85 1.00 0.60
CA GLN A 68 -12.96 2.19 -0.26
C GLN A 68 -11.99 2.20 -1.45
N CYS A 69 -11.00 1.31 -1.47
CA CYS A 69 -10.01 1.18 -2.53
C CYS A 69 -10.45 0.11 -3.53
N SER A 70 -10.21 0.35 -4.82
CA SER A 70 -10.51 -0.66 -5.85
C SER A 70 -9.26 -1.50 -6.13
N ILE A 71 -9.34 -2.82 -5.92
CA ILE A 71 -8.25 -3.72 -6.25
C ILE A 71 -8.13 -3.77 -7.79
N THR A 72 -7.04 -3.21 -8.33
CA THR A 72 -6.77 -3.26 -9.77
C THR A 72 -6.15 -4.60 -10.17
N LEU A 73 -5.33 -5.16 -9.28
CA LEU A 73 -4.57 -6.36 -9.55
C LEU A 73 -4.40 -7.16 -8.25
N CYS A 74 -4.64 -8.46 -8.32
CA CYS A 74 -4.49 -9.38 -7.21
C CYS A 74 -3.71 -10.58 -7.73
N GLU A 75 -2.45 -10.66 -7.35
CA GLU A 75 -1.54 -11.79 -7.58
C GLU A 75 -1.34 -12.58 -6.28
N ASP A 76 -0.73 -13.76 -6.39
CA ASP A 76 -0.47 -14.67 -5.26
C ASP A 76 0.20 -14.02 -4.04
N SER A 77 1.02 -12.98 -4.22
CA SER A 77 1.69 -12.28 -3.11
C SER A 77 1.77 -10.76 -3.29
N LEU A 78 1.03 -10.21 -4.26
CA LEU A 78 1.01 -8.78 -4.55
C LEU A 78 -0.43 -8.34 -4.78
N LEU A 79 -0.81 -7.25 -4.15
CA LEU A 79 -2.12 -6.64 -4.31
C LEU A 79 -1.92 -5.17 -4.68
N VAL A 80 -2.52 -4.77 -5.79
CA VAL A 80 -2.44 -3.42 -6.33
C VAL A 80 -3.78 -2.77 -6.17
N LEU A 81 -3.80 -1.66 -5.45
CA LEU A 81 -4.99 -0.85 -5.22
C LEU A 81 -4.95 0.39 -6.09
N ASP A 82 -6.06 0.71 -6.74
CA ASP A 82 -6.32 2.05 -7.26
C ASP A 82 -6.88 2.90 -6.13
N CYS A 83 -6.11 3.91 -5.73
CA CYS A 83 -6.55 4.96 -4.81
C CYS A 83 -6.88 6.19 -5.65
N PRO A 84 -8.13 6.37 -6.12
CA PRO A 84 -8.50 7.53 -6.89
C PRO A 84 -8.25 8.77 -6.04
N ARG A 85 -7.34 9.63 -6.52
CA ARG A 85 -6.97 10.88 -5.84
C ARG A 85 -8.27 11.65 -5.62
N ALA A 86 -8.68 11.81 -4.35
CA ALA A 86 -9.98 12.36 -3.95
C ALA A 86 -10.36 13.52 -4.87
N THR A 87 -11.24 13.25 -5.84
CA THR A 87 -11.76 14.28 -6.71
C THR A 87 -12.68 15.09 -5.82
N ILE A 88 -12.24 16.29 -5.47
CA ILE A 88 -13.15 17.33 -5.00
C ILE A 88 -14.18 17.47 -6.12
N LYS A 89 -15.37 16.87 -5.95
CA LYS A 89 -16.50 17.14 -6.84
C LYS A 89 -16.78 18.64 -6.68
N LYS A 90 -16.46 19.41 -7.71
CA LYS A 90 -16.82 20.82 -7.83
C LYS A 90 -18.31 20.96 -8.02
#